data_AF-A0A4R9IN08-F1
#
_entry.id   AF-A0A4R9IN08-F1
#
_cell.length_a   1.000
_cell.length_b   1.000
_cell.length_c   1.000
_cell.angle_alpha   90.00
_cell.angle_beta   90.00
_cell.angle_gamma   90.00
#
_symmetry.space_group_name_H-M   'P 1'
#
loop_
_entity.id
_entity.type
_entity.pdbx_description
1 polymer ?
#
loop_
_entity_poly.entity_id
_entity_poly.type
_entity_poly.pdbx_seq_one_letter_code
_entity_poly.pdbx_strand_id
1 'polypeptide(L)'
;MEIKNIRNKIQELKSKNISHPELGELNDFRKAEVDQNKIFTFFENSLIELETQEDKIPSIIKNQFYTTLISFLDQISSFHTQIDNLVVNGIHRPEFPGQRSNILNWFAGDHIYSNPQIINLIIYSNSIKVSNNTFALDYSKKTNELNKELEKIAKLQKETENILNKIQDKVSSKVVNEAITNFDGLESHHSKYANAWFITFIISMSFSALAFGISIFFFPISDEPKLGEIIRNILYKSFFIVFPSIISKISLTKYQTERHLKILYSHRSAVLSQFKEFEISIGDSIDAKNQFRLEIAKYLFSDPQTGLLKNSNAGDLNVNPIVSIIEKIGLPKAN
;
A
#
# COMPACT_ATOMS: atom_id res chain seq x y z
N MET A 1 -4.74 56.76 19.68
CA MET A 1 -3.69 57.40 20.51
C MET A 1 -3.52 56.69 21.85
N GLU A 2 -4.62 56.25 22.49
CA GLU A 2 -4.59 55.56 23.79
C GLU A 2 -3.97 54.15 23.77
N ILE A 3 -4.25 53.32 22.75
CA ILE A 3 -3.68 51.95 22.64
C ILE A 3 -2.15 51.95 22.60
N LYS A 4 -1.56 52.87 21.83
CA LYS A 4 -0.10 52.98 21.71
C LYS A 4 0.54 53.34 23.06
N ASN A 5 -0.07 54.25 23.81
CA ASN A 5 0.40 54.62 25.15
C ASN A 5 0.32 53.45 26.12
N ILE A 6 -0.78 52.69 26.07
CA ILE A 6 -0.97 51.48 26.88
C ILE A 6 0.09 50.43 26.54
N ARG A 7 0.33 50.15 25.25
CA ARG A 7 1.35 49.19 24.81
C ARG A 7 2.76 49.58 25.26
N ASN A 8 3.10 50.86 25.13
CA ASN A 8 4.39 51.36 25.60
C ASN A 8 4.55 51.14 27.11
N LYS A 9 3.50 51.39 27.90
CA LYS A 9 3.51 51.15 29.35
C LYS A 9 3.63 49.66 29.70
N ILE A 10 2.95 48.77 28.95
CA ILE A 10 3.11 47.32 29.10
C ILE A 10 4.56 46.92 28.83
N GLN A 11 5.15 47.40 27.74
CA GLN A 11 6.54 47.08 27.37
C GLN A 11 7.54 47.60 28.42
N GLU A 12 7.34 48.83 28.90
CA GLU A 12 8.16 49.42 29.97
C GLU A 12 8.12 48.54 31.22
N LEU A 13 6.93 48.19 31.72
CA LEU A 13 6.79 47.36 32.92
C LEU A 13 7.30 45.94 32.70
N LYS A 14 7.06 45.33 31.53
CA LYS A 14 7.56 44.00 31.17
C LYS A 14 9.09 43.93 31.10
N SER A 15 9.75 45.05 30.80
CA SER A 15 11.22 45.11 30.78
C SER A 15 11.85 45.12 32.19
N LYS A 16 11.07 45.42 33.23
CA LYS A 16 11.54 45.43 34.62
C LYS A 16 11.49 44.03 35.20
N ASN A 17 12.66 43.50 35.57
CA ASN A 17 12.76 42.21 36.25
C ASN A 17 12.49 42.40 37.74
N ILE A 18 11.40 41.79 38.23
CA ILE A 18 11.03 41.86 39.65
C ILE A 18 11.39 40.59 40.43
N SER A 19 12.05 39.60 39.83
CA SER A 19 12.24 38.28 40.45
C SER A 19 13.20 38.23 41.65
N HIS A 20 14.15 39.17 41.76
CA HIS A 20 15.14 39.32 42.85
C HIS A 20 15.65 37.99 43.45
N PRO A 21 16.31 37.13 42.67
CA PRO A 21 16.80 35.82 43.13
C PRO A 21 17.79 35.89 44.30
N GLU A 22 18.48 37.03 44.48
CA GLU A 22 19.41 37.32 45.57
C GLU A 22 18.77 37.24 46.97
N LEU A 23 17.44 37.32 47.07
CA LEU A 23 16.70 37.19 48.34
C LEU A 23 16.58 35.74 48.83
N GLY A 24 16.95 34.76 48.00
CA GLY A 24 16.80 33.33 48.26
C GLY A 24 15.42 32.79 47.91
N GLU A 25 15.32 31.47 47.67
CA GLU A 25 14.13 30.82 47.08
C GLU A 25 12.83 31.05 47.87
N LEU A 26 12.91 31.26 49.19
CA LEU A 26 11.73 31.50 50.03
C LEU A 26 11.23 32.95 49.95
N ASN A 27 12.09 33.91 49.63
CA ASN A 27 11.81 35.35 49.70
C ASN A 27 11.84 36.03 48.32
N ASP A 28 12.21 35.32 47.25
CA ASP A 28 12.20 35.86 45.89
C ASP A 28 10.78 36.20 45.39
N PHE A 29 10.70 36.91 44.27
CA PHE A 29 9.45 37.32 43.62
C PHE A 29 9.29 36.64 42.25
N ARG A 30 10.00 35.53 42.01
CA ARG A 30 10.00 34.85 40.70
C ARG A 30 8.61 34.38 40.28
N LYS A 31 7.77 33.97 41.24
CA LYS A 31 6.36 33.62 40.96
C LYS A 31 5.55 34.83 40.49
N ALA A 32 5.70 35.98 41.13
CA ALA A 32 5.06 37.22 40.69
C ALA A 32 5.50 37.61 39.27
N GLU A 33 6.80 37.47 38.94
CA GLU A 33 7.30 37.71 37.58
C GLU A 33 6.63 36.81 36.54
N VAL A 34 6.47 35.52 36.83
CA VAL A 34 5.79 34.57 35.92
C VAL A 34 4.32 34.97 35.73
N ASP A 35 3.61 35.29 36.80
CA ASP A 35 2.18 35.63 36.73
C ASP A 35 1.96 37.02 36.10
N GLN A 36 2.83 37.99 36.37
CA GLN A 36 2.88 39.28 35.68
C GLN A 36 3.01 39.10 34.16
N ASN A 37 3.90 38.21 33.71
CA ASN A 37 4.08 37.97 32.27
C ASN A 37 2.81 37.37 31.64
N LYS A 38 2.10 36.47 32.33
CA LYS A 38 0.79 35.97 31.87
C LYS A 38 -0.25 37.09 31.77
N ILE A 39 -0.29 37.98 32.76
CA ILE A 39 -1.18 39.15 32.77
C ILE A 39 -0.89 40.06 31.58
N PHE A 40 0.38 40.35 31.30
CA PHE A 40 0.74 41.17 30.14
C PHE A 40 0.39 40.50 28.82
N THR A 41 0.62 39.20 28.65
CA THR A 41 0.17 38.47 27.46
C THR A 41 -1.35 38.55 27.29
N PHE A 42 -2.10 38.44 28.38
CA PHE A 42 -3.54 38.61 28.35
C PHE A 42 -3.95 40.02 27.91
N PHE A 43 -3.36 41.07 28.48
CA PHE A 43 -3.62 42.46 28.08
C PHE A 43 -3.26 42.73 26.62
N GLU A 44 -2.11 42.23 26.14
CA GLU A 44 -1.68 42.34 24.75
C GLU A 44 -2.71 41.70 23.80
N ASN A 45 -3.16 40.48 24.13
CA ASN A 45 -4.19 39.79 23.34
C ASN A 45 -5.52 40.55 23.33
N SER A 46 -5.99 41.05 24.48
CA SER A 46 -7.22 41.85 24.54
C SER A 46 -7.13 43.14 23.72
N LEU A 47 -5.95 43.79 23.70
CA LEU A 47 -5.73 44.98 22.87
C LEU A 47 -5.76 44.65 21.37
N ILE A 48 -5.16 43.53 20.96
CA ILE A 48 -5.22 43.06 19.57
C ILE A 48 -6.67 42.79 19.14
N GLU A 49 -7.46 42.14 20.00
CA GLU A 49 -8.87 41.88 19.71
C GLU A 49 -9.67 43.18 19.54
N LEU A 50 -9.40 44.17 20.38
CA LEU A 50 -10.02 45.49 20.29
C LEU A 50 -9.63 46.22 19.00
N GLU A 51 -8.35 46.25 18.63
CA GLU A 51 -7.88 46.88 17.38
C GLU A 51 -8.52 46.25 16.14
N THR A 52 -8.64 44.91 16.14
CA THR A 52 -9.20 44.17 14.99
C THR A 52 -10.66 44.52 14.73
N GLN A 53 -11.39 44.97 15.76
CA GLN A 53 -12.83 45.28 15.68
C GLN A 53 -13.14 46.70 16.16
N GLU A 54 -12.17 47.62 16.09
CA GLU A 54 -12.22 48.93 16.76
C GLU A 54 -13.47 49.74 16.38
N ASP A 55 -13.84 49.71 15.10
CA ASP A 55 -14.98 50.46 14.55
C ASP A 55 -16.35 49.87 14.95
N LYS A 56 -16.36 48.59 15.35
CA LYS A 56 -17.59 47.85 15.65
C LYS A 56 -17.88 47.76 17.15
N ILE A 57 -16.90 48.08 17.99
CA ILE A 57 -17.06 48.05 19.44
C ILE A 57 -17.52 49.44 19.94
N PRO A 58 -18.64 49.52 20.68
CA PRO A 58 -19.15 50.79 21.22
C PRO A 58 -18.10 51.53 22.06
N SER A 59 -17.98 52.85 21.85
CA SER A 59 -16.98 53.69 22.54
C SER A 59 -17.05 53.60 24.06
N ILE A 60 -18.24 53.41 24.65
CA ILE A 60 -18.40 53.22 26.10
C ILE A 60 -17.64 51.99 26.61
N ILE A 61 -17.66 50.88 25.86
CA ILE A 61 -16.98 49.63 26.21
C ILE A 61 -15.46 49.82 26.05
N LYS A 62 -15.03 50.49 24.98
CA LYS A 62 -13.62 50.83 24.75
C LYS A 62 -13.06 51.65 25.92
N ASN A 63 -13.77 52.71 26.31
CA ASN A 63 -13.35 53.59 27.40
C ASN A 63 -13.32 52.87 28.76
N GLN A 64 -14.31 52.04 29.05
CA GLN A 64 -14.34 51.22 30.28
C GLN A 64 -13.18 50.24 30.32
N PHE A 65 -12.89 49.57 29.19
CA PHE A 65 -11.75 48.68 29.06
C PHE A 65 -10.41 49.42 29.26
N TYR A 66 -10.19 50.54 28.56
CA TYR A 66 -8.97 51.32 28.72
C TYR A 66 -8.77 51.82 30.14
N THR A 67 -9.81 52.36 30.77
CA THR A 67 -9.75 52.84 32.15
C THR A 67 -9.37 51.71 33.11
N THR A 68 -9.97 50.53 32.92
CA THR A 68 -9.70 49.36 33.75
C THR A 68 -8.27 48.86 33.55
N LEU A 69 -7.82 48.78 32.30
CA LEU A 69 -6.49 48.30 31.97
C LEU A 69 -5.40 49.28 32.45
N ILE A 70 -5.61 50.59 32.31
CA ILE A 70 -4.72 51.61 32.87
C ILE A 70 -4.63 51.48 34.39
N SER A 71 -5.76 51.31 35.07
CA SER A 71 -5.81 51.09 36.53
C SER A 71 -4.99 49.85 36.95
N PHE A 72 -5.11 48.73 36.22
CA PHE A 72 -4.28 47.56 36.49
C PHE A 72 -2.79 47.81 36.23
N LEU A 73 -2.43 48.54 35.16
CA LEU A 73 -1.04 48.90 34.90
C LEU A 73 -0.47 49.85 35.96
N ASP A 74 -1.28 50.79 36.48
CA ASP A 74 -0.90 51.65 37.60
C ASP A 74 -0.66 50.83 38.87
N GLN A 75 -1.52 49.86 39.14
CA GLN A 75 -1.36 48.95 40.27
C GLN A 75 -0.08 48.10 40.15
N ILE A 76 0.21 47.56 38.96
CA ILE A 76 1.45 46.80 38.69
C ILE A 76 2.68 47.70 38.89
N SER A 77 2.65 48.93 38.37
CA SER A 77 3.73 49.91 38.55
C SER A 77 3.95 50.26 40.03
N SER A 78 2.86 50.40 40.80
CA SER A 78 2.94 50.59 42.25
C SER A 78 3.61 49.38 42.93
N PHE A 79 3.27 48.17 42.51
CA PHE A 79 3.91 46.97 43.06
C PHE A 79 5.38 46.85 42.69
N HIS A 80 5.79 47.21 41.48
CA HIS A 80 7.23 47.28 41.13
C HIS A 80 7.98 48.17 42.11
N THR A 81 7.43 49.37 42.38
CA THR A 81 8.02 50.32 43.33
C THR A 81 8.04 49.77 44.76
N GLN A 82 7.00 49.03 45.17
CA GLN A 82 6.95 48.39 46.49
C GLN A 82 7.97 47.25 46.60
N ILE A 83 8.14 46.44 45.56
CA ILE A 83 9.14 45.36 45.51
C ILE A 83 10.55 45.97 45.64
N ASP A 84 10.87 46.99 44.85
CA ASP A 84 12.17 47.67 44.91
C ASP A 84 12.45 48.19 46.34
N ASN A 85 11.46 48.86 46.95
CA ASN A 85 11.58 49.34 48.33
C ASN A 85 11.74 48.21 49.35
N LEU A 86 11.03 47.09 49.18
CA LEU A 86 11.15 45.93 50.06
C LEU A 86 12.54 45.29 49.97
N VAL A 87 13.07 45.17 48.76
CA VAL A 87 14.41 44.63 48.48
C VAL A 87 15.47 45.53 49.12
N VAL A 88 15.40 46.86 48.89
CA VAL A 88 16.36 47.84 49.44
C VAL A 88 16.34 47.89 50.97
N ASN A 89 15.15 47.81 51.58
CA ASN A 89 15.01 47.92 53.03
C ASN A 89 15.34 46.64 53.81
N GLY A 90 15.49 45.51 53.10
CA GLY A 90 15.94 44.23 53.62
C GLY A 90 14.82 43.32 54.16
N ILE A 91 15.07 42.00 54.09
CA ILE A 91 14.08 40.95 54.41
C ILE A 91 13.73 40.82 55.90
N HIS A 92 14.54 41.41 56.80
CA HIS A 92 14.37 41.28 58.26
C HIS A 92 13.36 42.28 58.85
N ARG A 93 12.75 43.11 58.00
CA ARG A 93 11.76 44.10 58.40
C ARG A 93 10.41 43.43 58.71
N PRO A 94 9.68 43.85 59.76
CA PRO A 94 8.37 43.29 60.10
C PRO A 94 7.35 43.36 58.95
N GLU A 95 7.47 44.38 58.09
CA GLU A 95 6.55 44.62 56.98
C GLU A 95 6.78 43.70 55.78
N PHE A 96 8.01 43.17 55.63
CA PHE A 96 8.43 42.41 54.46
C PHE A 96 7.55 41.19 54.17
N PRO A 97 7.33 40.24 55.11
CA PRO A 97 6.55 39.03 54.81
C PRO A 97 5.09 39.35 54.44
N GLY A 98 4.48 40.33 55.10
CA GLY A 98 3.10 40.72 54.84
C GLY A 98 2.93 41.40 53.48
N GLN A 99 3.76 42.40 53.18
CA GLN A 99 3.70 43.11 51.89
C GLN A 99 4.06 42.18 50.73
N ARG A 100 5.09 41.33 50.89
CA ARG A 100 5.43 40.32 49.88
C ARG A 100 4.26 39.38 49.60
N SER A 101 3.62 38.84 50.64
CA SER A 101 2.48 37.93 50.45
C SER A 101 1.32 38.63 49.74
N ASN A 102 1.04 39.90 50.06
CA ASN A 102 -0.01 40.66 49.40
C ASN A 102 0.27 40.84 47.90
N ILE A 103 1.51 41.17 47.55
CA ILE A 103 1.95 41.32 46.14
C ILE A 103 1.80 40.00 45.39
N LEU A 104 2.30 38.90 45.97
CA LEU A 104 2.22 37.57 45.35
C LEU A 104 0.77 37.13 45.15
N ASN A 105 -0.08 37.32 46.16
CA ASN A 105 -1.48 36.95 46.09
C ASN A 105 -2.26 37.80 45.07
N TRP A 106 -1.89 39.06 44.91
CA TRP A 106 -2.50 39.91 43.89
C TRP A 106 -2.17 39.41 42.48
N PHE A 107 -0.89 39.16 42.17
CA PHE A 107 -0.49 38.65 40.85
C PHE A 107 -1.06 37.25 40.56
N ALA A 108 -1.18 36.40 41.57
CA ALA A 108 -1.75 35.06 41.43
C ALA A 108 -3.29 35.04 41.36
N GLY A 109 -3.97 36.16 41.67
CA GLY A 109 -5.42 36.20 41.78
C GLY A 109 -6.12 36.34 40.44
N ASP A 110 -7.24 35.62 40.25
CA ASP A 110 -8.02 35.63 39.00
C ASP A 110 -8.76 36.94 38.69
N HIS A 111 -8.71 37.91 39.60
CA HIS A 111 -9.46 39.17 39.55
C HIS A 111 -9.28 39.99 38.25
N ILE A 112 -8.15 39.83 37.56
CA ILE A 112 -7.89 40.46 36.26
C ILE A 112 -8.65 39.72 35.15
N TYR A 113 -8.56 38.40 35.12
CA TYR A 113 -9.23 37.55 34.13
C TYR A 113 -10.74 37.53 34.30
N SER A 114 -11.22 37.72 35.54
CA SER A 114 -12.64 37.78 35.87
C SER A 114 -13.22 39.19 35.86
N ASN A 115 -12.45 40.22 35.46
CA ASN A 115 -12.94 41.60 35.50
C ASN A 115 -14.07 41.82 34.47
N PRO A 116 -15.27 42.28 34.89
CA PRO A 116 -16.41 42.43 33.99
C PRO A 116 -16.15 43.36 32.80
N GLN A 117 -15.34 44.41 32.97
CA GLN A 117 -15.06 45.37 31.90
C GLN A 117 -14.16 44.78 30.82
N ILE A 118 -13.22 43.91 31.21
CA ILE A 118 -12.38 43.16 30.27
C ILE A 118 -13.18 42.05 29.59
N ILE A 119 -13.98 41.31 30.36
CA ILE A 119 -14.85 40.26 29.82
C ILE A 119 -15.85 40.82 28.82
N ASN A 120 -16.46 41.97 29.11
CA ASN A 120 -17.41 42.62 28.19
C ASN A 120 -16.78 42.90 26.83
N LEU A 121 -15.54 43.38 26.78
CA LEU A 121 -14.82 43.56 25.52
C LEU A 121 -14.69 42.24 24.75
N ILE A 122 -14.25 41.17 25.42
CA ILE A 122 -14.04 39.85 24.80
C ILE A 122 -15.36 39.28 24.27
N ILE A 123 -16.45 39.39 25.05
CA ILE A 123 -17.79 38.95 24.65
C ILE A 123 -18.26 39.73 23.42
N TYR A 124 -18.10 41.06 23.41
CA TYR A 124 -18.47 41.87 22.25
C TYR A 124 -17.63 41.55 21.01
N SER A 125 -16.32 41.38 21.18
CA SER A 125 -15.44 40.96 20.07
C SER A 125 -15.88 39.62 19.49
N ASN A 126 -16.20 38.65 20.35
CA ASN A 126 -16.67 37.33 19.92
C ASN A 126 -18.07 37.38 19.31
N SER A 127 -18.98 38.21 19.83
CA SER A 127 -20.31 38.38 19.22
C SER A 127 -20.20 39.03 17.84
N ILE A 128 -19.27 39.96 17.64
CA ILE A 128 -18.97 40.55 16.33
C ILE A 128 -18.39 39.49 15.38
N LYS A 129 -17.45 38.64 15.84
CA LYS A 129 -16.91 37.53 15.04
C LYS A 129 -18.02 36.55 14.61
N VAL A 130 -18.95 36.22 15.51
CA VAL A 130 -20.08 35.32 15.25
C VAL A 130 -21.12 35.97 14.32
N SER A 131 -21.46 37.25 14.56
CA SER A 131 -22.50 37.97 13.79
C SER A 131 -22.05 38.42 12.40
N ASN A 132 -20.74 38.58 12.16
CA ASN A 132 -20.23 39.03 10.86
C ASN A 132 -20.38 38.02 9.71
N ASN A 133 -20.97 36.82 9.91
CA ASN A 133 -21.45 35.91 8.84
C ASN A 133 -20.42 35.45 7.78
N THR A 134 -19.21 35.98 7.75
CA THR A 134 -18.14 35.62 6.82
C THR A 134 -17.57 34.24 7.14
N PHE A 135 -17.51 33.86 8.41
CA PHE A 135 -17.06 32.52 8.78
C PHE A 135 -18.01 31.42 8.27
N ALA A 136 -19.33 31.60 8.42
CA ALA A 136 -20.31 30.64 7.92
C ALA A 136 -20.37 30.60 6.38
N LEU A 137 -20.26 31.75 5.72
CA LEU A 137 -20.24 31.85 4.26
C LEU A 137 -18.95 31.31 3.64
N ASP A 138 -17.78 31.63 4.20
CA ASP A 138 -16.50 31.09 3.73
C ASP A 138 -16.39 29.59 4.01
N TYR A 139 -16.89 29.13 5.16
CA TYR A 139 -16.95 27.69 5.46
C TYR A 139 -17.86 26.96 4.48
N SER A 140 -19.06 27.48 4.21
CA SER A 140 -19.99 26.92 3.22
C SER A 140 -19.40 26.91 1.81
N LYS A 141 -18.78 28.02 1.38
CA LYS A 141 -18.14 28.13 0.06
C LYS A 141 -16.98 27.17 -0.09
N LYS A 142 -16.10 27.09 0.92
CA LYS A 142 -14.94 26.21 0.92
C LYS A 142 -15.34 24.73 1.01
N THR A 143 -16.42 24.41 1.74
CA THR A 143 -17.00 23.06 1.78
C THR A 143 -17.60 22.67 0.42
N ASN A 144 -18.29 23.59 -0.25
CA ASN A 144 -18.83 23.34 -1.59
C ASN A 144 -17.74 23.20 -2.67
N GLU A 145 -16.66 23.98 -2.58
CA GLU A 145 -15.47 23.83 -3.45
C GLU A 145 -14.79 22.48 -3.19
N LEU A 146 -14.59 22.11 -1.93
CA LEU A 146 -14.03 20.81 -1.53
C LEU A 146 -14.90 19.64 -2.02
N ASN A 147 -16.23 19.74 -1.89
CA ASN A 147 -17.16 18.71 -2.38
C ASN A 147 -17.09 18.56 -3.90
N LYS A 148 -16.97 19.66 -4.65
CA LYS A 148 -16.77 19.61 -6.11
C LYS A 148 -15.43 18.99 -6.49
N GLU A 149 -14.37 19.27 -5.74
CA GLU A 149 -13.07 18.61 -5.96
C GLU A 149 -13.12 17.13 -5.59
N LEU A 150 -13.79 16.75 -4.50
CA LEU A 150 -14.02 15.35 -4.13
C LEU A 150 -14.83 14.60 -5.19
N GLU A 151 -15.86 15.21 -5.78
CA GLU A 151 -16.58 14.62 -6.91
C GLU A 151 -15.69 14.44 -8.15
N LYS A 152 -14.82 15.40 -8.45
CA LYS A 152 -13.83 15.28 -9.54
C LYS A 152 -12.83 14.16 -9.25
N ILE A 153 -12.34 14.07 -8.02
CA ILE A 153 -11.43 13.00 -7.58
C ILE A 153 -12.12 11.64 -7.67
N ALA A 154 -13.37 11.52 -7.22
CA ALA A 154 -14.14 10.28 -7.32
C ALA A 154 -14.38 9.87 -8.79
N LYS A 155 -14.66 10.83 -9.68
CA LYS A 155 -14.75 10.57 -11.13
C LYS A 155 -13.42 10.13 -11.71
N LEU A 156 -12.33 10.84 -11.39
CA LEU A 156 -10.97 10.49 -11.82
C LEU A 156 -10.55 9.11 -11.30
N GLN A 157 -10.89 8.76 -10.06
CA GLN A 157 -10.63 7.46 -9.48
C GLN A 157 -11.37 6.37 -10.27
N LYS A 158 -12.67 6.56 -10.55
CA LYS A 158 -13.46 5.62 -11.36
C LYS A 158 -12.94 5.50 -12.79
N GLU A 159 -12.54 6.61 -13.41
CA GLU A 159 -11.90 6.60 -14.74
C GLU A 159 -10.55 5.88 -14.72
N THR A 160 -9.73 6.12 -13.70
CA THR A 160 -8.42 5.47 -13.50
C THR A 160 -8.58 3.97 -13.28
N GLU A 161 -9.54 3.56 -12.46
CA GLU A 161 -9.88 2.15 -12.23
C GLU A 161 -10.36 1.48 -13.53
N ASN A 162 -11.22 2.15 -14.30
CA ASN A 162 -11.63 1.67 -15.61
C ASN A 162 -10.47 1.55 -16.61
N ILE A 163 -9.55 2.52 -16.63
CA ILE A 163 -8.36 2.47 -17.48
C ILE A 163 -7.42 1.34 -17.03
N LEU A 164 -7.20 1.20 -15.72
CA LEU A 164 -6.38 0.14 -15.15
C LEU A 164 -6.94 -1.23 -15.50
N ASN A 165 -8.24 -1.44 -15.32
CA ASN A 165 -8.93 -2.68 -15.71
C ASN A 165 -8.76 -2.95 -17.20
N LYS A 166 -8.96 -1.95 -18.08
CA LYS A 166 -8.73 -2.09 -19.53
C LYS A 166 -7.29 -2.43 -19.89
N ILE A 167 -6.31 -1.81 -19.22
CA ILE A 167 -4.88 -2.08 -19.44
C ILE A 167 -4.56 -3.50 -18.97
N GLN A 168 -5.00 -3.89 -17.78
CA GLN A 168 -4.81 -5.22 -17.22
C GLN A 168 -5.45 -6.28 -18.13
N ASP A 169 -6.65 -6.02 -18.65
CA ASP A 169 -7.34 -6.91 -19.58
C ASP A 169 -6.59 -7.07 -20.91
N LYS A 170 -6.04 -5.97 -21.43
CA LYS A 170 -5.30 -5.93 -22.70
C LYS A 170 -3.92 -6.56 -22.59
N VAL A 171 -3.21 -6.32 -21.48
CA VAL A 171 -1.92 -6.96 -21.19
C VAL A 171 -2.13 -8.45 -20.97
N SER A 172 -3.12 -8.82 -20.16
CA SER A 172 -3.43 -10.24 -19.90
C SER A 172 -3.85 -10.94 -21.18
N SER A 173 -4.74 -10.36 -22.00
CA SER A 173 -5.14 -10.98 -23.27
C SER A 173 -3.98 -11.09 -24.25
N LYS A 174 -3.13 -10.07 -24.36
CA LYS A 174 -1.96 -10.11 -25.25
C LYS A 174 -0.98 -11.22 -24.83
N VAL A 175 -0.61 -11.28 -23.56
CA VAL A 175 0.32 -12.29 -23.04
C VAL A 175 -0.26 -13.70 -23.16
N VAL A 176 -1.56 -13.87 -22.85
CA VAL A 176 -2.26 -15.15 -23.01
C VAL A 176 -2.29 -15.57 -24.47
N ASN A 177 -2.61 -14.65 -25.40
CA ASN A 177 -2.65 -14.96 -26.84
C ASN A 177 -1.27 -15.29 -27.42
N GLU A 178 -0.20 -14.60 -26.98
CA GLU A 178 1.17 -14.93 -27.35
C GLU A 178 1.57 -16.33 -26.84
N ALA A 179 1.19 -16.67 -25.61
CA ALA A 179 1.43 -18.00 -25.05
C ALA A 179 0.64 -19.11 -25.77
N ILE A 180 -0.63 -18.87 -26.10
CA ILE A 180 -1.45 -19.77 -26.95
C ILE A 180 -0.76 -20.01 -28.29
N THR A 181 -0.37 -18.92 -28.97
CA THR A 181 0.31 -19.01 -30.28
C THR A 181 1.60 -19.82 -30.20
N ASN A 182 2.39 -19.62 -29.14
CA ASN A 182 3.61 -20.39 -28.91
C ASN A 182 3.30 -21.88 -28.68
N PHE A 183 2.31 -22.21 -27.85
CA PHE A 183 1.91 -23.60 -27.62
C PHE A 183 1.32 -24.28 -28.85
N ASP A 184 0.53 -23.58 -29.67
CA ASP A 184 0.04 -24.07 -30.96
C ASP A 184 1.21 -24.34 -31.93
N GLY A 185 2.24 -23.48 -31.89
CA GLY A 185 3.49 -23.67 -32.62
C GLY A 185 4.23 -24.94 -32.19
N LEU A 186 4.36 -25.17 -30.87
CA LEU A 186 4.95 -26.40 -30.31
C LEU A 186 4.10 -27.63 -30.64
N GLU A 187 2.77 -27.54 -30.55
CA GLU A 187 1.85 -28.62 -30.92
C GLU A 187 2.06 -29.01 -32.39
N SER A 188 2.05 -28.03 -33.29
CA SER A 188 2.24 -28.24 -34.73
C SER A 188 3.61 -28.87 -35.02
N HIS A 189 4.66 -28.42 -34.33
CA HIS A 189 5.99 -29.00 -34.41
C HIS A 189 5.97 -30.48 -33.99
N HIS A 190 5.53 -30.78 -32.76
CA HIS A 190 5.46 -32.16 -32.26
C HIS A 190 4.54 -33.06 -33.10
N SER A 191 3.47 -32.53 -33.68
CA SER A 191 2.59 -33.24 -34.62
C SER A 191 3.34 -33.67 -35.89
N LYS A 192 4.16 -32.78 -36.47
CA LYS A 192 5.00 -33.11 -37.63
C LYS A 192 6.05 -34.16 -37.31
N TYR A 193 6.73 -34.04 -36.17
CA TYR A 193 7.75 -35.01 -35.75
C TYR A 193 7.15 -36.36 -35.39
N ALA A 194 5.99 -36.40 -34.72
CA ALA A 194 5.26 -37.65 -34.49
C ALA A 194 4.97 -38.36 -35.82
N ASN A 195 4.43 -37.65 -36.81
CA ASN A 195 4.16 -38.24 -38.13
C ASN A 195 5.44 -38.72 -38.82
N ALA A 196 6.53 -37.95 -38.75
CA ALA A 196 7.82 -38.36 -39.30
C ALA A 196 8.35 -39.65 -38.66
N TRP A 197 8.36 -39.73 -37.32
CA TRP A 197 8.79 -40.94 -36.60
C TRP A 197 7.90 -42.14 -36.85
N PHE A 198 6.59 -41.93 -37.01
CA PHE A 198 5.66 -42.98 -37.39
C PHE A 198 5.97 -43.52 -38.80
N ILE A 199 6.23 -42.64 -39.76
CA ILE A 199 6.64 -43.03 -41.12
C ILE A 199 7.97 -43.79 -41.07
N THR A 200 8.97 -43.31 -40.30
CA THR A 200 10.25 -44.01 -40.11
C THR A 200 10.05 -45.40 -39.52
N PHE A 201 9.14 -45.55 -38.56
CA PHE A 201 8.77 -46.86 -38.00
C PHE A 201 8.19 -47.80 -39.08
N ILE A 202 7.24 -47.33 -39.89
CA ILE A 202 6.64 -48.13 -40.97
C ILE A 202 7.68 -48.55 -42.02
N ILE A 203 8.59 -47.64 -42.40
CA ILE A 203 9.67 -47.93 -43.35
C ILE A 203 10.64 -48.95 -42.75
N SER A 204 11.04 -48.79 -41.49
CA SER A 204 11.94 -49.73 -40.81
C SER A 204 11.32 -51.13 -40.71
N MET A 205 10.03 -51.22 -40.38
CA MET A 205 9.32 -52.48 -40.28
C MET A 205 9.14 -53.17 -41.65
N SER A 206 8.79 -52.39 -42.68
CA SER A 206 8.71 -52.88 -44.07
C SER A 206 10.08 -53.40 -44.57
N PHE A 207 11.16 -52.66 -44.30
CA PHE A 207 12.51 -53.08 -44.65
C PHE A 207 12.92 -54.36 -43.90
N SER A 208 12.56 -54.48 -42.61
CA SER A 208 12.79 -55.69 -41.81
C SER A 208 12.13 -56.91 -42.45
N ALA A 209 10.86 -56.78 -42.83
CA ALA A 209 10.08 -57.87 -43.44
C ALA A 209 10.65 -58.28 -44.79
N LEU A 210 11.05 -57.31 -45.62
CA LEU A 210 11.64 -57.57 -46.93
C LEU A 210 13.04 -58.19 -46.82
N ALA A 211 13.89 -57.69 -45.93
CA ALA A 211 15.21 -58.26 -45.67
C ALA A 211 15.11 -59.70 -45.12
N PHE A 212 14.15 -59.95 -44.24
CA PHE A 212 13.85 -61.30 -43.75
C PHE A 212 13.38 -62.24 -44.87
N GLY A 213 12.47 -61.78 -45.72
CA GLY A 213 12.00 -62.53 -46.89
C GLY A 213 13.15 -62.88 -47.85
N ILE A 214 13.96 -61.89 -48.25
CA ILE A 214 15.15 -62.11 -49.10
C ILE A 214 16.12 -63.08 -48.44
N SER A 215 16.34 -62.96 -47.13
CA SER A 215 17.24 -63.85 -46.39
C SER A 215 16.80 -65.31 -46.40
N ILE A 216 15.49 -65.58 -46.41
CA ILE A 216 14.95 -66.94 -46.54
C ILE A 216 15.16 -67.49 -47.95
N PHE A 217 14.92 -66.69 -48.99
CA PHE A 217 14.97 -67.16 -50.38
C PHE A 217 16.39 -67.25 -50.97
N PHE A 218 17.29 -66.33 -50.66
CA PHE A 218 18.63 -66.26 -51.27
C PHE A 218 19.73 -66.96 -50.45
N PHE A 219 19.46 -67.32 -49.19
CA PHE A 219 20.40 -68.05 -48.33
C PHE A 219 19.74 -69.31 -47.75
N PRO A 220 19.46 -70.32 -48.61
CA PRO A 220 18.91 -71.59 -48.15
C PRO A 220 19.88 -72.26 -47.16
N ILE A 221 19.31 -72.90 -46.14
CA ILE A 221 20.07 -73.74 -45.22
C ILE A 221 20.42 -75.00 -46.01
N SER A 222 21.72 -75.29 -46.18
CA SER A 222 22.18 -76.49 -46.88
C SER A 222 21.77 -77.74 -46.11
N ASP A 223 21.41 -78.82 -46.81
CA ASP A 223 20.91 -80.07 -46.21
C ASP A 223 21.99 -80.84 -45.41
N GLU A 224 23.28 -80.56 -45.65
CA GLU A 224 24.43 -81.08 -44.87
C GLU A 224 25.31 -79.93 -44.36
N PRO A 225 24.88 -79.17 -43.35
CA PRO A 225 25.53 -77.92 -43.01
C PRO A 225 26.78 -78.17 -42.14
N LYS A 226 27.93 -77.65 -42.58
CA LYS A 226 29.12 -77.54 -41.72
C LYS A 226 28.86 -76.53 -40.60
N LEU A 227 29.36 -76.81 -39.39
CA LEU A 227 29.10 -76.03 -38.18
C LEU A 227 29.38 -74.51 -38.36
N GLY A 228 30.42 -74.16 -39.12
CA GLY A 228 30.76 -72.76 -39.45
C GLY A 228 29.74 -72.06 -40.37
N GLU A 229 29.07 -72.79 -41.27
CA GLU A 229 28.03 -72.24 -42.15
C GLU A 229 26.74 -71.97 -41.39
N ILE A 230 26.40 -72.84 -40.42
CA ILE A 230 25.26 -72.64 -39.51
C ILE A 230 25.45 -71.36 -38.71
N ILE A 231 26.61 -71.20 -38.06
CA ILE A 231 26.92 -70.02 -37.25
C ILE A 231 26.88 -68.74 -38.10
N ARG A 232 27.50 -68.77 -39.28
CA ARG A 232 27.49 -67.63 -40.22
C ARG A 232 26.06 -67.24 -40.62
N ASN A 233 25.22 -68.21 -40.98
CA ASN A 233 23.85 -67.96 -41.41
C ASN A 233 22.97 -67.44 -40.26
N ILE A 234 23.16 -67.94 -39.03
CA ILE A 234 22.46 -67.43 -37.84
C ILE A 234 22.87 -65.98 -37.57
N LEU A 235 24.17 -65.66 -37.58
CA LEU A 235 24.65 -64.30 -37.33
C LEU A 235 24.14 -63.29 -38.37
N TYR A 236 24.16 -63.65 -39.66
CA TYR A 236 23.58 -62.80 -40.71
C TYR A 236 22.08 -62.58 -40.51
N LYS A 237 21.32 -63.66 -40.27
CA LYS A 237 19.87 -63.57 -40.00
C LYS A 237 19.56 -62.73 -38.75
N SER A 238 20.33 -62.90 -37.68
CA SER A 238 20.20 -62.11 -36.46
C SER A 238 20.51 -60.63 -36.70
N PHE A 239 21.52 -60.28 -37.50
CA PHE A 239 21.81 -58.89 -37.83
C PHE A 239 20.64 -58.21 -38.56
N PHE A 240 20.05 -58.89 -39.56
CA PHE A 240 18.91 -58.37 -40.32
C PHE A 240 17.61 -58.26 -39.51
N ILE A 241 17.48 -59.00 -38.42
CA ILE A 241 16.32 -58.91 -37.52
C ILE A 241 16.56 -57.86 -36.41
N VAL A 242 17.72 -57.92 -35.75
CA VAL A 242 18.02 -57.11 -34.56
C VAL A 242 18.17 -55.64 -34.92
N PHE A 243 18.91 -55.30 -35.98
CA PHE A 243 19.19 -53.90 -36.30
C PHE A 243 17.91 -53.12 -36.66
N PRO A 244 17.04 -53.59 -37.56
CA PRO A 244 15.77 -52.93 -37.82
C PRO A 244 14.80 -52.97 -36.64
N SER A 245 14.84 -54.00 -35.79
CA SER A 245 14.04 -54.06 -34.55
C SER A 245 14.43 -52.96 -33.56
N ILE A 246 15.73 -52.67 -33.42
CA ILE A 246 16.22 -51.57 -32.59
C ILE A 246 15.74 -50.22 -33.14
N ILE A 247 15.87 -49.99 -34.45
CA ILE A 247 15.39 -48.76 -35.10
C ILE A 247 13.88 -48.62 -34.90
N SER A 248 13.11 -49.69 -35.14
CA SER A 248 11.66 -49.72 -34.94
C SER A 248 11.27 -49.39 -33.50
N LYS A 249 11.99 -49.94 -32.51
CA LYS A 249 11.77 -49.62 -31.10
C LYS A 249 12.04 -48.14 -30.81
N ILE A 250 13.15 -47.59 -31.29
CA ILE A 250 13.49 -46.16 -31.12
C ILE A 250 12.43 -45.27 -31.77
N SER A 251 12.06 -45.55 -33.01
CA SER A 251 11.04 -44.79 -33.75
C SER A 251 9.68 -44.84 -33.05
N LEU A 252 9.26 -45.99 -32.52
CA LEU A 252 8.02 -46.13 -31.78
C LEU A 252 8.04 -45.35 -30.46
N THR A 253 9.12 -45.44 -29.68
CA THR A 253 9.29 -44.69 -28.43
C THR A 253 9.31 -43.18 -28.70
N LYS A 254 9.98 -42.73 -29.77
CA LYS A 254 9.98 -41.32 -30.18
C LYS A 254 8.60 -40.87 -30.66
N TYR A 255 7.91 -41.66 -31.47
CA TYR A 255 6.53 -41.38 -31.88
C TYR A 255 5.61 -41.20 -30.67
N GLN A 256 5.65 -42.10 -29.69
CA GLN A 256 4.85 -42.01 -28.47
C GLN A 256 5.18 -40.74 -27.66
N THR A 257 6.47 -40.40 -27.57
CA THR A 257 6.93 -39.18 -26.87
C THR A 257 6.41 -37.91 -27.56
N GLU A 258 6.60 -37.80 -28.87
CA GLU A 258 6.15 -36.66 -29.66
C GLU A 258 4.62 -36.52 -29.65
N ARG A 259 3.89 -37.64 -29.73
CA ARG A 259 2.43 -37.65 -29.63
C ARG A 259 1.96 -37.21 -28.24
N HIS A 260 2.62 -37.64 -27.18
CA HIS A 260 2.31 -37.19 -25.82
C HIS A 260 2.55 -35.69 -25.65
N LEU A 261 3.70 -35.19 -26.14
CA LEU A 261 4.01 -33.76 -26.13
C LEU A 261 2.99 -32.93 -26.93
N LYS A 262 2.59 -33.42 -28.11
CA LYS A 262 1.51 -32.81 -28.90
C LYS A 262 0.24 -32.64 -28.05
N ILE A 263 -0.25 -33.73 -27.44
CA ILE A 263 -1.48 -33.69 -26.64
C ILE A 263 -1.32 -32.72 -25.46
N LEU A 264 -0.17 -32.74 -24.79
CA LEU A 264 0.10 -31.86 -23.66
C LEU A 264 0.07 -30.37 -24.04
N TYR A 265 0.75 -29.98 -25.13
CA TYR A 265 0.77 -28.59 -25.56
C TYR A 265 -0.57 -28.12 -26.13
N SER A 266 -1.30 -29.00 -26.83
CA SER A 266 -2.68 -28.74 -27.24
C SER A 266 -3.57 -28.45 -26.04
N HIS A 267 -3.41 -29.25 -24.98
CA HIS A 267 -4.15 -29.05 -23.74
C HIS A 267 -3.75 -27.74 -23.04
N ARG A 268 -2.46 -27.40 -22.96
CA ARG A 268 -1.99 -26.11 -22.41
C ARG A 268 -2.54 -24.91 -23.18
N SER A 269 -2.62 -25.01 -24.50
CA SER A 269 -3.24 -24.00 -25.35
C SER A 269 -4.73 -23.84 -25.05
N ALA A 270 -5.48 -24.96 -24.97
CA ALA A 270 -6.90 -24.95 -24.61
C ALA A 270 -7.17 -24.40 -23.20
N VAL A 271 -6.28 -24.65 -22.23
CA VAL A 271 -6.39 -24.08 -20.88
C VAL A 271 -6.25 -22.58 -20.90
N LEU A 272 -5.29 -22.06 -21.66
CA LEU A 272 -5.08 -20.63 -21.77
C LEU A 272 -6.21 -19.93 -22.53
N SER A 273 -6.80 -20.56 -23.54
CA SER A 273 -7.91 -19.97 -24.28
C SER A 273 -9.16 -19.80 -23.41
N GLN A 274 -9.38 -20.69 -22.44
CA GLN A 274 -10.49 -20.64 -21.49
C GLN A 274 -10.16 -19.89 -20.19
N PHE A 275 -8.91 -19.43 -20.02
CA PHE A 275 -8.42 -18.82 -18.77
C PHE A 275 -9.34 -17.70 -18.23
N LYS A 276 -9.76 -16.77 -19.10
CA LYS A 276 -10.61 -15.65 -18.70
C LYS A 276 -12.02 -16.09 -18.28
N GLU A 277 -12.61 -17.06 -18.97
CA GLU A 277 -13.95 -17.57 -18.63
C GLU A 277 -13.94 -18.22 -17.25
N PHE A 278 -12.90 -18.97 -16.93
CA PHE A 278 -12.74 -19.57 -15.61
C PHE A 278 -12.44 -18.55 -14.52
N GLU A 279 -11.58 -17.56 -14.79
CA GLU A 279 -11.29 -16.49 -13.84
C GLU A 279 -12.55 -15.67 -13.49
N ILE A 280 -13.44 -15.45 -14.46
CA ILE A 280 -14.75 -14.81 -14.25
C ILE A 280 -15.68 -15.71 -13.41
N SER A 281 -15.69 -17.02 -13.67
CA SER A 281 -16.56 -17.98 -12.97
C SER A 281 -16.30 -18.12 -11.46
N ILE A 282 -15.10 -17.76 -10.99
CA ILE A 282 -14.70 -17.81 -9.57
C ILE A 282 -15.36 -16.72 -8.72
N GLY A 283 -15.93 -15.67 -9.34
CA GLY A 283 -16.59 -14.56 -8.63
C GLY A 283 -15.61 -13.53 -8.07
N ASP A 284 -15.95 -12.82 -6.99
CA ASP A 284 -15.19 -11.66 -6.50
C ASP A 284 -14.09 -11.97 -5.47
N SER A 285 -13.91 -13.25 -5.10
CA SER A 285 -12.88 -13.64 -4.13
C SER A 285 -11.47 -13.50 -4.70
N ILE A 286 -10.72 -12.52 -4.18
CA ILE A 286 -9.33 -12.24 -4.58
C ILE A 286 -8.42 -13.43 -4.27
N ASP A 287 -8.62 -14.08 -3.12
CA ASP A 287 -7.81 -15.23 -2.70
C ASP A 287 -8.03 -16.44 -3.63
N ALA A 288 -9.27 -16.71 -4.02
CA ALA A 288 -9.59 -17.80 -4.94
C ALA A 288 -9.03 -17.54 -6.35
N LYS A 289 -9.11 -16.30 -6.84
CA LYS A 289 -8.48 -15.90 -8.12
C LYS A 289 -6.96 -16.05 -8.09
N ASN A 290 -6.31 -15.64 -6.99
CA ASN A 290 -4.87 -15.78 -6.84
C ASN A 290 -4.43 -17.25 -6.76
N GLN A 291 -5.17 -18.08 -6.03
CA GLN A 291 -4.90 -19.52 -5.97
C GLN A 291 -5.09 -20.18 -7.34
N PHE A 292 -6.15 -19.83 -8.08
CA PHE A 292 -6.38 -20.31 -9.44
C PHE A 292 -5.21 -19.93 -10.37
N ARG A 293 -4.79 -18.66 -10.37
CA ARG A 293 -3.65 -18.18 -11.17
C ARG A 293 -2.36 -18.95 -10.86
N LEU A 294 -2.10 -19.24 -9.58
CA LEU A 294 -0.92 -20.01 -9.16
C LEU A 294 -0.97 -21.47 -9.63
N GLU A 295 -2.12 -22.13 -9.54
CA GLU A 295 -2.27 -23.51 -10.03
C GLU A 295 -2.15 -23.59 -11.55
N ILE A 296 -2.72 -22.63 -12.28
CA ILE A 296 -2.52 -22.51 -13.74
C ILE A 296 -1.05 -22.27 -14.07
N ALA A 297 -0.36 -21.38 -13.35
CA ALA A 297 1.07 -21.16 -13.55
C ALA A 297 1.90 -22.44 -13.31
N LYS A 298 1.66 -23.15 -12.21
CA LYS A 298 2.31 -24.44 -11.93
C LYS A 298 2.07 -25.44 -13.07
N TYR A 299 0.84 -25.53 -13.58
CA TYR A 299 0.51 -26.44 -14.67
C TYR A 299 1.24 -26.07 -15.97
N LEU A 300 1.26 -24.80 -16.35
CA LEU A 300 1.90 -24.32 -17.58
C LEU A 300 3.43 -24.47 -17.54
N PHE A 301 4.05 -24.19 -16.39
CA PHE A 301 5.51 -24.25 -16.21
C PHE A 301 6.03 -25.59 -15.67
N SER A 302 5.16 -26.57 -15.42
CA SER A 302 5.59 -27.91 -15.05
C SER A 302 6.38 -28.57 -16.18
N ASP A 303 7.43 -29.31 -15.85
CA ASP A 303 8.19 -30.06 -16.85
C ASP A 303 7.32 -31.19 -17.43
N PRO A 304 7.28 -31.36 -18.76
CA PRO A 304 6.52 -32.42 -19.40
C PRO A 304 7.09 -33.79 -19.02
N GLN A 305 6.37 -34.54 -18.21
CA GLN A 305 6.74 -35.92 -17.86
C GLN A 305 6.57 -36.81 -19.10
N THR A 306 7.65 -37.05 -19.83
CA THR A 306 7.69 -38.00 -20.95
C THR A 306 8.32 -39.31 -20.47
N GLY A 307 7.95 -40.45 -21.09
CA GLY A 307 8.26 -41.81 -20.62
C GLY A 307 9.74 -42.18 -20.45
N LEU A 308 10.69 -41.29 -20.73
CA LEU A 308 12.11 -41.44 -20.43
C LEU A 308 12.53 -40.86 -19.06
N LEU A 309 11.68 -40.04 -18.43
CA LEU A 309 11.95 -39.32 -17.17
C LEU A 309 11.07 -39.81 -16.01
N LYS A 310 10.46 -40.99 -16.12
CA LYS A 310 9.54 -41.50 -15.10
C LYS A 310 10.30 -42.04 -13.88
N ASN A 311 10.70 -41.15 -12.99
CA ASN A 311 10.90 -41.49 -11.58
C ASN A 311 9.68 -40.99 -10.78
N SER A 312 9.00 -41.96 -10.18
CA SER A 312 8.15 -41.82 -8.98
C SER A 312 6.79 -41.11 -9.13
N ASN A 313 5.73 -41.92 -9.02
CA ASN A 313 4.40 -41.58 -8.50
C ASN A 313 3.68 -40.34 -9.06
N ALA A 314 2.98 -40.50 -10.19
CA ALA A 314 1.76 -39.73 -10.46
C ALA A 314 0.84 -40.56 -11.35
N GLY A 315 -0.27 -41.01 -10.76
CA GLY A 315 -1.37 -41.65 -11.46
C GLY A 315 -2.13 -40.65 -12.32
N ASP A 316 -2.73 -41.21 -13.37
CA ASP A 316 -3.81 -40.69 -14.18
C ASP A 316 -3.70 -39.23 -14.67
N LEU A 317 -3.41 -39.11 -15.98
CA LEU A 317 -3.76 -37.93 -16.77
C LEU A 317 -5.26 -37.67 -16.61
N ASN A 318 -5.62 -36.79 -15.69
CA ASN A 318 -6.96 -36.25 -15.61
C ASN A 318 -7.21 -35.42 -16.88
N VAL A 319 -8.17 -35.87 -17.69
CA VAL A 319 -8.48 -35.36 -19.02
C VAL A 319 -9.21 -33.99 -18.96
N ASN A 320 -9.46 -33.45 -17.75
CA ASN A 320 -9.94 -32.08 -17.59
C ASN A 320 -9.33 -31.36 -16.36
N PRO A 321 -8.07 -30.91 -16.45
CA PRO A 321 -7.32 -30.26 -15.37
C PRO A 321 -8.00 -29.01 -14.81
N ILE A 322 -8.72 -28.24 -15.63
CA ILE A 322 -9.30 -26.97 -15.17
C ILE A 322 -10.54 -27.19 -14.32
N VAL A 323 -11.41 -28.12 -14.71
CA VAL A 323 -12.55 -28.55 -13.89
C VAL A 323 -12.03 -29.12 -12.57
N SER A 324 -10.96 -29.91 -12.59
CA SER A 324 -10.36 -30.45 -11.36
C SER A 324 -9.72 -29.38 -10.47
N ILE A 325 -9.13 -28.33 -11.04
CA ILE A 325 -8.57 -27.19 -10.28
C ILE A 325 -9.69 -26.36 -9.67
N ILE A 326 -10.77 -26.12 -10.42
CA ILE A 326 -11.94 -25.36 -9.95
C ILE A 326 -12.71 -26.14 -8.89
N GLU A 327 -12.93 -27.44 -9.06
CA GLU A 327 -13.54 -28.30 -8.03
C GLU A 327 -12.70 -28.32 -6.74
N LYS A 328 -11.37 -28.35 -6.86
CA LYS A 328 -10.44 -28.32 -5.72
C LYS A 328 -10.44 -26.98 -4.97
N ILE A 329 -10.78 -25.87 -5.64
CA ILE A 329 -10.85 -24.52 -5.04
C ILE A 329 -12.28 -24.20 -4.56
N GLY A 330 -13.30 -24.70 -5.26
CA GLY A 330 -14.71 -24.43 -5.01
C GLY A 330 -15.36 -25.32 -3.95
N LEU A 331 -14.72 -26.43 -3.56
CA LEU A 331 -15.17 -27.22 -2.42
C LEU A 331 -14.71 -26.56 -1.11
N PRO A 332 -15.63 -26.15 -0.22
CA PRO A 332 -15.26 -25.72 1.12
C PRO A 332 -14.56 -26.90 1.81
N LYS A 333 -13.43 -26.63 2.49
CA LYS A 333 -12.78 -27.61 3.35
C LYS A 333 -13.83 -28.15 4.34
N ALA A 334 -14.30 -29.37 4.13
CA ALA A 334 -14.97 -30.11 5.17
C ALA A 334 -13.92 -30.40 6.24
N ASN A 335 -14.16 -29.89 7.46
CA ASN A 335 -13.36 -30.18 8.65
C ASN A 335 -13.36 -31.67 8.96
#